data_AF-A0A426VW01-F1
#
_entry.id   AF-A0A426VW01-F1
#
_cell.length_a   1.000
_cell.length_b   1.000
_cell.length_c   1.000
_cell.angle_alpha   90.00
_cell.angle_beta   90.00
_cell.angle_gamma   90.00
#
_symmetry.space_group_name_H-M   'P 1'
#
loop_
_entity.id
_entity.type
_entity.pdbx_description
1 polymer ?
#
loop_
_entity_poly.entity_id
_entity_poly.type
_entity_poly.pdbx_seq_one_letter_code
_entity_poly.pdbx_strand_id
1 'polypeptide(L)'
;MIKKYLILLSGFLLLTAYSYGGKVHCPNVAVILKGTIPGPMHGSSYHEHLEMHKISGGPGYNGKWKVDLLRQINIYPYNLRVHHKENKKIKFQKNMWMQCKSTMSGNRFVSDCTGGNLIFDVYSNRIGSHRTNIWIGKIKGDHVSLKFDKNNHYEPTLTGTIKKVAGGKLDLNIISPSEKEKFVYSSDTPGTFELELKARVTPKSYEADIVWEIPDIGNSKKIVDPPSSKGPTVHVQYTGLPKYNANFGEKYIEATVDTGLCNAQDRKKVLVFFPRDAKNNPTQKEPNWFYYWSQTSARVGSARFGDPAHKCGTSQTTSADDILGYYRFEQFDSVYYICNLQGLGESFPFKTVQHDGNAFKLVPVTGIDTFAAASHHENGHYRHFHEWWLPYKVSNCPPSHVGDMDRDCIKDAIQTAKDSDNDQVPDTKEAAFGLDPTKKYTYPTSENFDDEEIATWYEEAKWQIGSANKEDWAKPGKQWP
;
A
#
# COMPACT_ATOMS: atom_id res chain seq x y z
N MET A 1 45.02 34.05 12.49
CA MET A 1 44.76 32.75 13.17
C MET A 1 43.27 32.61 13.42
N ILE A 2 42.62 31.55 12.92
CA ILE A 2 41.27 31.17 13.36
C ILE A 2 41.45 30.51 14.73
N LYS A 3 41.42 31.29 15.81
CA LYS A 3 41.38 30.73 17.16
C LYS A 3 39.98 30.15 17.37
N LYS A 4 39.82 28.82 17.27
CA LYS A 4 38.62 28.10 17.70
C LYS A 4 38.53 28.27 19.24
N TYR A 5 37.77 29.24 19.71
CA TYR A 5 37.38 29.29 21.12
C TYR A 5 36.28 28.25 21.34
N LEU A 6 36.58 27.28 22.21
CA LEU A 6 35.63 26.32 22.75
C LEU A 6 34.49 27.10 23.42
N ILE A 7 33.28 27.02 22.88
CA ILE A 7 32.09 27.54 23.56
C ILE A 7 31.02 26.45 23.52
N LEU A 8 30.73 25.93 24.71
CA LEU A 8 29.63 25.06 25.07
C LEU A 8 28.28 25.72 24.76
N LEU A 9 27.23 24.87 24.58
CA LEU A 9 25.79 25.16 24.41
C LEU A 9 25.23 24.75 22.96
N SER A 10 23.99 24.19 22.85
CA SER A 10 23.37 23.05 22.02
C SER A 10 21.91 22.89 21.25
N GLY A 11 21.66 22.93 19.93
CA GLY A 11 20.65 22.08 19.19
C GLY A 11 19.48 22.76 18.44
N PHE A 12 18.94 22.29 17.29
CA PHE A 12 19.06 21.03 16.49
C PHE A 12 18.69 21.21 14.98
N LEU A 13 19.37 20.63 13.95
CA LEU A 13 18.80 19.98 12.73
C LEU A 13 19.76 19.72 11.52
N LEU A 14 19.64 18.49 10.99
CA LEU A 14 20.14 17.92 9.72
C LEU A 14 19.22 18.22 8.52
N LEU A 15 19.77 18.27 7.31
CA LEU A 15 19.05 18.28 6.03
C LEU A 15 19.46 17.07 5.18
N THR A 16 18.66 16.01 5.20
CA THR A 16 18.45 15.16 4.02
C THR A 16 17.16 15.66 3.39
N ALA A 17 17.28 16.41 2.29
CA ALA A 17 16.10 16.87 1.56
C ALA A 17 15.55 15.68 0.76
N TYR A 18 14.53 15.02 1.29
CA TYR A 18 13.64 14.17 0.50
C TYR A 18 12.70 15.09 -0.25
N SER A 19 12.84 15.19 -1.58
CA SER A 19 11.81 15.82 -2.41
C SER A 19 11.06 14.74 -3.18
N TYR A 20 9.76 14.62 -2.92
CA TYR A 20 8.84 13.94 -3.81
C TYR A 20 8.61 14.84 -5.02
N GLY A 21 9.18 14.46 -6.17
CA GLY A 21 9.14 15.21 -7.42
C GLY A 21 10.51 15.20 -8.07
N GLY A 22 10.61 14.53 -9.22
CA GLY A 22 11.84 14.05 -9.86
C GLY A 22 12.98 15.04 -10.14
N LYS A 23 12.85 16.33 -9.82
CA LYS A 23 13.88 17.35 -10.06
C LYS A 23 14.52 17.82 -8.78
N VAL A 24 15.81 17.49 -8.61
CA VAL A 24 16.63 17.93 -7.48
C VAL A 24 17.77 18.80 -7.99
N HIS A 25 17.94 19.96 -7.35
CA HIS A 25 19.11 20.80 -7.59
C HIS A 25 20.29 20.24 -6.80
N CYS A 26 21.35 19.85 -7.50
CA CYS A 26 22.52 19.25 -6.89
C CYS A 26 23.70 20.21 -6.99
N PRO A 27 24.56 20.27 -5.97
CA PRO A 27 25.80 21.00 -6.13
C PRO A 27 26.64 20.38 -7.25
N ASN A 28 27.09 21.20 -8.19
CA ASN A 28 27.93 20.76 -9.32
C ASN A 28 29.19 20.02 -8.85
N VAL A 29 29.77 20.50 -7.76
CA VAL A 29 30.99 19.97 -7.17
C VAL A 29 30.86 20.10 -5.66
N ALA A 30 30.99 18.99 -4.94
CA ALA A 30 30.91 18.96 -3.49
C ALA A 30 31.85 17.91 -2.91
N VAL A 31 32.10 18.02 -1.61
CA VAL A 31 32.92 17.06 -0.88
C VAL A 31 32.40 16.88 0.53
N ILE A 32 32.42 15.62 0.97
CA ILE A 32 32.20 15.22 2.34
C ILE A 32 33.55 14.82 2.92
N LEU A 33 34.01 15.53 3.95
CA LEU A 33 35.23 15.24 4.68
C LEU A 33 34.91 14.65 6.04
N LYS A 34 35.66 13.62 6.44
CA LYS A 34 35.55 13.00 7.76
C LYS A 34 36.93 12.89 8.39
N GLY A 35 36.97 13.00 9.71
CA GLY A 35 38.19 12.80 10.49
C GLY A 35 37.86 12.26 11.87
N THR A 36 38.76 11.47 12.44
CA THR A 36 38.60 10.88 13.77
C THR A 36 39.95 10.80 14.47
N ILE A 37 39.96 11.14 15.76
CA ILE A 37 41.12 11.03 16.64
C ILE A 37 40.66 10.60 18.04
N PRO A 38 41.57 10.11 18.91
CA PRO A 38 41.30 10.03 20.34
C PRO A 38 40.90 11.41 20.88
N GLY A 39 39.89 11.44 21.74
CA GLY A 39 39.46 12.66 22.41
C GLY A 39 40.43 13.07 23.53
N PRO A 40 40.26 14.26 24.10
CA PRO A 40 41.14 14.79 25.15
C PRO A 40 41.06 14.02 26.47
N MET A 41 40.02 13.20 26.68
CA MET A 41 39.90 12.30 27.82
C MET A 41 40.31 10.87 27.43
N HIS A 42 41.01 10.17 28.32
CA HIS A 42 41.38 8.78 28.12
C HIS A 42 40.13 7.92 27.84
N GLY A 43 40.13 7.20 26.71
CA GLY A 43 38.99 6.39 26.27
C GLY A 43 37.86 7.15 25.54
N SER A 44 37.98 8.46 25.35
CA SER A 44 37.06 9.24 24.51
C SER A 44 37.49 9.25 23.05
N SER A 45 36.54 9.49 22.14
CA SER A 45 36.82 9.72 20.72
C SER A 45 36.21 11.04 20.24
N TYR A 46 36.90 11.68 19.31
CA TYR A 46 36.44 12.89 18.67
C TYR A 46 36.37 12.70 17.15
N HIS A 47 35.21 13.00 16.59
CA HIS A 47 34.91 12.89 15.17
C HIS A 47 34.46 14.24 14.63
N GLU A 48 34.94 14.58 13.44
CA GLU A 48 34.47 15.74 12.70
C GLU A 48 33.99 15.31 11.31
N HIS A 49 32.94 15.96 10.84
CA HIS A 49 32.33 15.78 9.54
C HIS A 49 32.09 17.17 8.93
N LEU A 50 32.61 17.41 7.74
CA LEU A 50 32.39 18.65 6.99
C LEU A 50 31.79 18.35 5.61
N GLU A 51 30.70 19.01 5.26
CA GLU A 51 30.12 19.01 3.92
C GLU A 51 30.27 20.42 3.33
N MET A 52 30.78 20.49 2.10
CA MET A 52 30.90 21.76 1.40
C MET A 52 30.77 21.59 -0.12
N HIS A 53 30.25 22.63 -0.77
CA HIS A 53 30.09 22.67 -2.21
C HIS A 53 30.62 23.95 -2.85
N LYS A 54 31.01 23.85 -4.12
CA LYS A 54 31.49 24.97 -4.92
C LYS A 54 30.30 25.86 -5.33
N ILE A 55 30.39 27.16 -5.05
CA ILE A 55 29.34 28.15 -5.35
C ILE A 55 29.71 29.14 -6.46
N SER A 56 30.99 29.40 -6.73
CA SER A 56 31.38 30.33 -7.81
C SER A 56 32.88 30.30 -8.14
N GLY A 57 33.24 30.81 -9.32
CA GLY A 57 34.60 31.14 -9.76
C GLY A 57 35.46 29.96 -10.25
N GLY A 58 36.50 30.28 -11.05
CA GLY A 58 37.68 29.46 -11.37
C GLY A 58 37.49 28.14 -12.14
N PRO A 59 38.43 27.73 -13.00
CA PRO A 59 38.43 26.39 -13.59
C PRO A 59 38.74 25.31 -12.56
N GLY A 60 38.23 24.09 -12.78
CA GLY A 60 38.44 22.95 -11.88
C GLY A 60 37.88 23.21 -10.48
N TYR A 61 38.68 22.98 -9.45
CA TYR A 61 38.29 23.17 -8.05
C TYR A 61 38.51 24.59 -7.52
N ASN A 62 39.24 25.45 -8.26
CA ASN A 62 39.46 26.83 -7.85
C ASN A 62 38.13 27.58 -7.77
N GLY A 63 37.97 28.47 -6.80
CA GLY A 63 36.75 29.25 -6.60
C GLY A 63 36.32 29.33 -5.14
N LYS A 64 35.07 29.70 -4.91
CA LYS A 64 34.45 29.79 -3.59
C LYS A 64 33.65 28.53 -3.28
N TRP A 65 33.82 28.03 -2.07
CA TRP A 65 33.18 26.82 -1.57
C TRP A 65 32.42 27.15 -0.28
N LYS A 66 31.12 26.93 -0.27
CA LYS A 66 30.27 27.15 0.90
C LYS A 66 30.23 25.88 1.74
N VAL A 67 30.31 26.04 3.06
CA VAL A 67 30.09 24.95 4.02
C VAL A 67 28.59 24.81 4.28
N ASP A 68 28.07 23.61 4.11
CA ASP A 68 26.65 23.28 4.33
C ASP A 68 26.43 22.71 5.73
N LEU A 69 27.34 21.81 6.14
CA LEU A 69 27.35 21.17 7.44
C LEU A 69 28.77 21.12 7.99
N LEU A 70 28.93 21.55 9.25
CA LEU A 70 30.07 21.19 10.08
C LEU A 70 29.53 20.48 11.32
N ARG A 71 29.74 19.17 11.40
CA ARG A 71 29.36 18.33 12.55
C ARG A 71 30.58 17.94 13.36
N GLN A 72 30.47 18.09 14.67
CA GLN A 72 31.47 17.66 15.64
C GLN A 72 30.82 16.68 16.63
N ILE A 73 31.43 15.51 16.83
CA ILE A 73 30.91 14.47 17.74
C ILE A 73 32.00 14.13 18.74
N ASN A 74 31.71 14.26 20.04
CA ASN A 74 32.52 13.71 21.11
C ASN A 74 31.79 12.51 21.71
N ILE A 75 32.48 11.38 21.82
CA ILE A 75 31.97 10.19 22.51
C ILE A 75 32.84 9.95 23.73
N TYR A 76 32.22 9.92 24.90
CA TYR A 76 32.89 9.72 26.18
C TYR A 76 32.82 8.23 26.58
N PRO A 77 33.79 7.73 27.36
CA PRO A 77 33.79 6.34 27.80
C PRO A 77 32.69 6.03 28.83
N TYR A 78 32.07 7.06 29.42
CA TYR A 78 30.98 6.94 30.39
C TYR A 78 29.86 7.94 30.10
N ASN A 79 28.66 7.63 30.61
CA ASN A 79 27.51 8.52 30.53
C ASN A 79 27.73 9.75 31.41
N LEU A 80 27.61 10.94 30.84
CA LEU A 80 27.87 12.19 31.56
C LEU A 80 26.69 12.64 32.44
N ARG A 81 25.50 12.03 32.29
CA ARG A 81 24.25 12.40 33.01
C ARG A 81 23.91 13.89 32.92
N VAL A 82 24.36 14.55 31.85
CA VAL A 82 24.06 15.95 31.56
C VAL A 82 23.08 16.01 30.40
N HIS A 83 21.97 16.72 30.59
CA HIS A 83 21.06 17.10 29.51
C HIS A 83 21.40 18.49 29.01
N HIS A 84 21.53 18.65 27.69
CA HIS A 84 22.07 19.87 27.13
C HIS A 84 21.40 20.23 25.81
N LYS A 85 20.70 21.39 25.78
CA LYS A 85 20.15 22.06 24.58
C LYS A 85 20.25 23.65 24.57
N GLU A 86 20.94 24.26 23.58
CA GLU A 86 21.20 25.58 22.88
C GLU A 86 21.14 25.79 21.33
N ASN A 87 20.33 26.68 20.79
CA ASN A 87 20.51 27.06 19.37
C ASN A 87 21.37 28.33 19.26
N LYS A 88 22.61 28.28 18.72
CA LYS A 88 23.51 29.46 18.69
C LYS A 88 24.12 29.78 17.33
N LYS A 89 24.11 31.07 17.00
CA LYS A 89 24.84 31.62 15.85
C LYS A 89 26.33 31.75 16.19
N ILE A 90 27.16 30.90 15.60
CA ILE A 90 28.62 30.93 15.76
C ILE A 90 29.20 31.82 14.67
N LYS A 91 29.88 32.89 15.10
CA LYS A 91 30.62 33.79 14.21
C LYS A 91 32.03 33.26 14.01
N PHE A 92 32.42 33.13 12.76
CA PHE A 92 33.79 32.89 12.34
C PHE A 92 34.44 34.25 11.99
N GLN A 93 35.45 34.25 11.13
CA GLN A 93 36.13 35.49 10.72
C GLN A 93 35.26 36.34 9.78
N LYS A 94 35.41 37.68 9.85
CA LYS A 94 34.91 38.67 8.86
C LYS A 94 33.49 38.38 8.32
N ASN A 95 32.50 38.48 9.19
CA ASN A 95 31.05 38.32 8.89
C ASN A 95 30.63 36.92 8.38
N MET A 96 31.52 35.92 8.44
CA MET A 96 31.14 34.52 8.24
C MET A 96 30.51 33.98 9.52
N TRP A 97 29.45 33.20 9.39
CA TRP A 97 28.76 32.59 10.51
C TRP A 97 28.05 31.31 10.08
N MET A 98 27.74 30.46 11.07
CA MET A 98 26.81 29.34 10.92
C MET A 98 25.88 29.24 12.11
N GLN A 99 24.72 28.61 11.94
CA GLN A 99 23.83 28.31 13.05
C GLN A 99 24.18 26.93 13.60
N CYS A 100 24.67 26.87 14.82
CA CYS A 100 25.14 25.66 15.46
C CYS A 100 24.18 25.16 16.52
N LYS A 101 24.03 23.85 16.47
CA LYS A 101 22.97 23.13 17.10
C LYS A 101 23.56 21.85 17.71
N SER A 102 24.05 21.93 18.94
CA SER A 102 24.59 20.82 19.73
C SER A 102 23.59 20.00 20.56
N THR A 103 23.95 18.85 21.12
CA THR A 103 23.16 18.13 22.12
C THR A 103 24.04 17.16 22.88
N MET A 104 23.74 16.95 24.16
CA MET A 104 24.27 15.82 24.93
C MET A 104 23.16 14.79 25.17
N SER A 105 23.42 13.53 24.82
CA SER A 105 22.56 12.40 25.20
C SER A 105 23.45 11.22 25.60
N GLY A 106 23.31 10.77 26.85
CA GLY A 106 24.14 9.71 27.42
C GLY A 106 25.62 10.08 27.45
N ASN A 107 26.44 9.33 26.72
CA ASN A 107 27.87 9.54 26.57
C ASN A 107 28.25 10.27 25.27
N ARG A 108 27.28 10.83 24.55
CA ARG A 108 27.48 11.37 23.21
C ARG A 108 27.08 12.82 23.12
N PHE A 109 28.06 13.66 22.80
CA PHE A 109 27.86 15.05 22.42
C PHE A 109 27.95 15.20 20.90
N VAL A 110 26.99 15.91 20.31
CA VAL A 110 26.99 16.25 18.88
C VAL A 110 26.83 17.75 18.76
N SER A 111 27.51 18.41 17.84
CA SER A 111 27.30 19.81 17.43
C SER A 111 27.15 19.89 15.93
N ASP A 112 25.96 20.25 15.45
CA ASP A 112 25.67 20.42 14.02
C ASP A 112 25.58 21.91 13.68
N CYS A 113 26.54 22.41 12.93
CA CYS A 113 26.51 23.74 12.37
C CYS A 113 25.97 23.68 10.94
N THR A 114 24.78 24.25 10.73
CA THR A 114 24.11 24.34 9.43
C THR A 114 23.61 25.75 9.18
N GLY A 115 23.36 26.09 7.92
CA GLY A 115 22.95 27.44 7.53
C GLY A 115 24.04 28.49 7.75
N GLY A 116 23.87 29.67 7.16
CA GLY A 116 24.85 30.75 7.20
C GLY A 116 25.69 30.88 5.93
N ASN A 117 26.87 31.48 6.07
CA ASN A 117 27.70 31.97 4.96
C ASN A 117 29.20 31.68 5.16
N LEU A 118 29.55 30.61 5.87
CA LEU A 118 30.94 30.15 5.94
C LEU A 118 31.40 29.70 4.55
N ILE A 119 32.40 30.39 4.01
CA ILE A 119 32.92 30.17 2.66
C ILE A 119 34.44 30.06 2.70
N PHE A 120 34.98 29.04 2.04
CA PHE A 120 36.40 28.90 1.77
C PHE A 120 36.72 29.30 0.33
N ASP A 121 37.87 29.94 0.15
CA ASP A 121 38.50 30.09 -1.15
C ASP A 121 39.36 28.85 -1.43
N VAL A 122 39.25 28.32 -2.64
CA VAL A 122 40.14 27.32 -3.20
C VAL A 122 40.96 27.97 -4.30
N TYR A 123 42.28 27.95 -4.14
CA TYR A 123 43.20 28.56 -5.10
C TYR A 123 44.53 27.80 -5.16
N SER A 124 44.91 27.37 -6.36
CA SER A 124 46.12 26.58 -6.61
C SER A 124 46.22 25.38 -5.67
N ASN A 125 45.16 24.58 -5.62
CA ASN A 125 45.05 23.37 -4.80
C ASN A 125 45.16 23.60 -3.27
N ARG A 126 44.99 24.83 -2.79
CA ARG A 126 44.91 25.16 -1.36
C ARG A 126 43.50 25.58 -1.00
N ILE A 127 43.07 25.27 0.23
CA ILE A 127 41.74 25.58 0.77
C ILE A 127 41.92 26.50 1.97
N GLY A 128 41.18 27.60 2.03
CA GLY A 128 41.27 28.54 3.14
C GLY A 128 40.61 29.87 2.85
N SER A 129 41.27 30.98 3.17
CA SER A 129 40.80 32.31 2.81
C SER A 129 41.92 33.09 2.16
N HIS A 130 41.71 33.46 0.89
CA HIS A 130 42.67 34.25 0.15
C HIS A 130 42.86 35.63 0.80
N ARG A 131 41.76 36.23 1.28
CA ARG A 131 41.77 37.58 1.90
C ARG A 131 42.59 37.64 3.19
N THR A 132 42.67 36.56 3.95
CA THR A 132 43.47 36.53 5.20
C THR A 132 44.80 35.80 5.02
N ASN A 133 45.06 35.25 3.83
CA ASN A 133 46.20 34.39 3.52
C ASN A 133 46.35 33.20 4.50
N ILE A 134 45.24 32.69 5.04
CA ILE A 134 45.21 31.52 5.92
C ILE A 134 44.74 30.32 5.09
N TRP A 135 45.59 29.30 4.97
CA TRP A 135 45.31 28.09 4.20
C TRP A 135 45.29 26.87 5.13
N ILE A 136 44.11 26.28 5.27
CA ILE A 136 43.77 25.20 6.22
C ILE A 136 43.69 23.82 5.54
N GLY A 137 43.69 23.76 4.22
CA GLY A 137 43.63 22.49 3.51
C GLY A 137 44.31 22.52 2.15
N LYS A 138 44.30 21.37 1.49
CA LYS A 138 44.85 21.13 0.16
C LYS A 138 44.04 20.11 -0.62
N ILE A 139 44.20 20.15 -1.93
CA ILE A 139 43.60 19.20 -2.88
C ILE A 139 44.73 18.51 -3.65
N LYS A 140 44.70 17.18 -3.76
CA LYS A 140 45.64 16.40 -4.58
C LYS A 140 44.83 15.41 -5.43
N GLY A 141 44.77 15.63 -6.74
CA GLY A 141 43.78 14.95 -7.58
C GLY A 141 42.38 15.40 -7.18
N ASP A 142 41.49 14.47 -6.87
CA ASP A 142 40.17 14.71 -6.28
C ASP A 142 40.16 14.58 -4.74
N HIS A 143 41.28 14.17 -4.14
CA HIS A 143 41.38 13.99 -2.70
C HIS A 143 41.61 15.32 -1.98
N VAL A 144 40.81 15.57 -0.94
CA VAL A 144 40.84 16.76 -0.11
C VAL A 144 41.34 16.41 1.27
N SER A 145 42.23 17.23 1.80
CA SER A 145 42.69 17.17 3.19
C SER A 145 42.61 18.56 3.82
N LEU A 146 41.96 18.68 4.98
CA LEU A 146 41.72 19.94 5.67
C LEU A 146 41.89 19.77 7.18
N LYS A 147 42.48 20.77 7.84
CA LYS A 147 42.58 20.87 9.30
C LYS A 147 42.48 22.33 9.70
N PHE A 148 41.49 22.72 10.52
CA PHE A 148 41.26 24.14 10.78
C PHE A 148 42.40 24.78 11.57
N ASP A 149 42.93 24.09 12.57
CA ASP A 149 44.17 24.46 13.26
C ASP A 149 45.25 23.39 13.09
N LYS A 150 46.27 23.70 12.27
CA LYS A 150 47.37 22.77 11.97
C LYS A 150 48.14 22.32 13.21
N ASN A 151 48.17 23.15 14.26
CA ASN A 151 48.95 22.90 15.47
C ASN A 151 48.13 22.23 16.58
N ASN A 152 46.81 22.12 16.42
CA ASN A 152 45.95 21.48 17.41
C ASN A 152 46.01 19.95 17.27
N HIS A 153 46.59 19.28 18.25
CA HIS A 153 46.68 17.81 18.27
C HIS A 153 45.35 17.14 18.62
N TYR A 154 44.42 17.89 19.22
CA TYR A 154 43.05 17.45 19.54
C TYR A 154 42.05 17.78 18.43
N GLU A 155 42.54 18.04 17.21
CA GLU A 155 41.71 18.21 16.03
C GLU A 155 42.11 17.18 14.94
N PRO A 156 41.16 16.43 14.37
CA PRO A 156 41.47 15.50 13.31
C PRO A 156 41.84 16.23 12.02
N THR A 157 42.62 15.56 11.17
CA THR A 157 42.69 15.95 9.77
C THR A 157 41.47 15.38 9.06
N LEU A 158 40.66 16.24 8.45
CA LEU A 158 39.51 15.81 7.66
C LEU A 158 39.97 15.42 6.27
N THR A 159 39.49 14.28 5.78
CA THR A 159 39.81 13.80 4.45
C THR A 159 38.56 13.33 3.72
N GLY A 160 38.58 13.41 2.40
CA GLY A 160 37.48 12.96 1.55
C GLY A 160 37.79 13.16 0.07
N THR A 161 36.84 12.82 -0.78
CA THR A 161 37.01 12.86 -2.24
C THR A 161 35.95 13.75 -2.86
N ILE A 162 36.36 14.69 -3.70
CA ILE A 162 35.44 15.58 -4.41
C ILE A 162 34.59 14.76 -5.37
N LYS A 163 33.27 14.95 -5.27
CA LYS A 163 32.28 14.40 -6.20
C LYS A 163 31.79 15.51 -7.13
N LYS A 164 31.43 15.13 -8.35
CA LYS A 164 30.92 16.04 -9.38
C LYS A 164 29.59 15.50 -9.89
N VAL A 165 28.59 16.38 -9.99
CA VAL A 165 27.35 16.12 -10.71
C VAL A 165 27.36 17.00 -11.95
N ALA A 166 27.37 16.39 -13.14
CA ALA A 166 27.42 17.16 -14.38
C ALA A 166 26.16 18.04 -14.51
N GLY A 167 26.35 19.36 -14.62
CA GLY A 167 25.28 20.33 -14.86
C GLY A 167 24.42 20.72 -13.65
N GLY A 168 24.67 20.17 -12.45
CA GLY A 168 24.07 20.64 -11.20
C GLY A 168 22.57 20.42 -11.09
N LYS A 169 22.03 19.55 -11.94
CA LYS A 169 20.63 19.14 -11.96
C LYS A 169 20.61 17.62 -12.05
N LEU A 170 19.88 17.01 -11.12
CA LEU A 170 19.53 15.60 -11.19
C LEU A 170 18.02 15.53 -11.42
N ASP A 171 17.61 15.00 -12.57
CA ASP A 171 16.20 14.85 -12.94
C ASP A 171 15.94 13.38 -13.24
N LEU A 172 15.07 12.72 -12.48
CA LEU A 172 14.67 11.33 -12.67
C LEU A 172 13.17 11.27 -12.98
N ASN A 173 12.81 10.54 -14.03
CA ASN A 173 11.43 10.37 -14.43
C ASN A 173 11.15 8.93 -14.88
N ILE A 174 10.13 8.31 -14.30
CA ILE A 174 9.55 7.05 -14.78
C ILE A 174 8.69 7.36 -16.01
N ILE A 175 9.06 6.77 -17.13
CA ILE A 175 8.37 6.84 -18.42
C ILE A 175 7.30 5.75 -18.51
N SER A 176 7.62 4.55 -18.04
CA SER A 176 6.73 3.39 -18.00
C SER A 176 6.93 2.67 -16.67
N PRO A 177 5.87 2.31 -15.95
CA PRO A 177 4.46 2.50 -16.30
C PRO A 177 3.99 3.96 -16.14
N SER A 178 2.86 4.29 -16.76
CA SER A 178 2.12 5.53 -16.55
C SER A 178 1.34 5.52 -15.22
N GLU A 179 0.95 6.70 -14.73
CA GLU A 179 0.18 6.82 -13.50
C GLU A 179 -1.21 6.17 -13.66
N LYS A 180 -1.54 5.23 -12.77
CA LYS A 180 -2.73 4.36 -12.78
C LYS A 180 -2.84 3.43 -13.99
N GLU A 181 -1.72 3.09 -14.62
CA GLU A 181 -1.72 2.05 -15.66
C GLU A 181 -2.24 0.73 -15.10
N LYS A 182 -3.07 0.03 -15.88
CA LYS A 182 -3.78 -1.16 -15.43
C LYS A 182 -3.15 -2.42 -16.00
N PHE A 183 -2.89 -3.39 -15.14
CA PHE A 183 -2.34 -4.70 -15.49
C PHE A 183 -3.28 -5.79 -15.03
N VAL A 184 -3.43 -6.84 -15.82
CA VAL A 184 -4.28 -7.98 -15.51
C VAL A 184 -3.50 -9.27 -15.72
N TYR A 185 -3.65 -10.22 -14.79
CA TYR A 185 -3.16 -11.59 -15.01
C TYR A 185 -3.84 -12.23 -16.22
N SER A 186 -3.10 -13.04 -16.99
CA SER A 186 -3.66 -13.89 -18.03
C SER A 186 -4.61 -14.93 -17.43
N SER A 187 -5.45 -15.54 -18.27
CA SER A 187 -6.38 -16.60 -17.86
C SER A 187 -5.72 -18.00 -17.84
N ASP A 188 -4.41 -18.08 -18.11
CA ASP A 188 -3.65 -19.34 -18.11
C ASP A 188 -3.49 -19.90 -16.69
N THR A 189 -3.05 -21.15 -16.57
CA THR A 189 -2.78 -21.79 -15.27
C THR A 189 -1.33 -22.28 -15.21
N PRO A 190 -0.42 -21.62 -14.48
CA PRO A 190 -0.64 -20.41 -13.68
C PRO A 190 -0.80 -19.14 -14.54
N GLY A 191 -1.62 -18.19 -14.09
CA GLY A 191 -1.78 -16.91 -14.78
C GLY A 191 -0.54 -16.04 -14.63
N THR A 192 -0.25 -15.20 -15.63
CA THR A 192 0.94 -14.34 -15.63
C THR A 192 0.61 -12.91 -16.05
N PHE A 193 1.43 -11.94 -15.64
CA PHE A 193 1.49 -10.64 -16.29
C PHE A 193 2.91 -10.06 -16.21
N GLU A 194 3.19 -9.10 -17.10
CA GLU A 194 4.50 -8.50 -17.24
C GLU A 194 4.44 -6.97 -17.07
N LEU A 195 5.52 -6.42 -16.53
CA LEU A 195 5.76 -4.98 -16.47
C LEU A 195 7.07 -4.67 -17.19
N GLU A 196 7.03 -3.68 -18.07
CA GLU A 196 8.25 -3.07 -18.61
C GLU A 196 8.46 -1.72 -17.93
N LEU A 197 9.45 -1.67 -17.04
CA LEU A 197 9.80 -0.48 -16.28
C LEU A 197 10.85 0.31 -17.06
N LYS A 198 10.58 1.58 -17.34
CA LYS A 198 11.50 2.48 -18.05
C LYS A 198 11.59 3.81 -17.33
N ALA A 199 12.80 4.27 -17.08
CA ALA A 199 13.06 5.58 -16.51
C ALA A 199 14.17 6.29 -17.28
N ARG A 200 14.13 7.63 -17.24
CA ARG A 200 15.19 8.49 -17.75
C ARG A 200 15.76 9.32 -16.63
N VAL A 201 17.08 9.47 -16.63
CA VAL A 201 17.77 10.37 -15.72
C VAL A 201 18.61 11.39 -16.49
N THR A 202 18.64 12.63 -16.00
CA THR A 202 19.56 13.68 -16.44
C THR A 202 20.49 14.03 -15.29
N PRO A 203 21.82 14.02 -15.49
CA PRO A 203 22.53 13.67 -16.73
C PRO A 203 22.53 12.15 -17.01
N LYS A 204 22.64 11.81 -18.30
CA LYS A 204 22.58 10.43 -18.81
C LYS A 204 23.61 9.48 -18.19
N SER A 205 24.72 10.01 -17.68
CA SER A 205 25.77 9.22 -17.04
C SER A 205 25.30 8.40 -15.83
N TYR A 206 24.15 8.73 -15.25
CA TYR A 206 23.57 8.01 -14.10
C TYR A 206 22.51 6.97 -14.50
N GLU A 207 22.26 6.70 -15.80
CA GLU A 207 21.22 5.74 -16.21
C GLU A 207 21.44 4.34 -15.63
N ALA A 208 22.69 3.89 -15.53
CA ALA A 208 23.03 2.59 -14.92
C ALA A 208 22.87 2.57 -13.39
N ASP A 209 22.78 3.74 -12.75
CA ASP A 209 22.66 3.90 -11.30
C ASP A 209 21.20 3.98 -10.83
N ILE A 210 20.23 3.97 -11.75
CA ILE A 210 18.80 3.89 -11.41
C ILE A 210 18.55 2.58 -10.68
N VAL A 211 17.93 2.65 -9.51
CA VAL A 211 17.51 1.51 -8.68
C VAL A 211 15.99 1.50 -8.60
N TRP A 212 15.38 0.36 -8.90
CA TRP A 212 13.94 0.16 -8.85
C TRP A 212 13.51 -0.54 -7.56
N GLU A 213 12.47 -0.01 -6.93
CA GLU A 213 11.70 -0.71 -5.90
C GLU A 213 10.39 -1.20 -6.53
N ILE A 214 10.25 -2.53 -6.54
CA ILE A 214 9.19 -3.25 -7.25
C ILE A 214 8.41 -4.06 -6.23
N PRO A 215 7.10 -3.81 -6.06
CA PRO A 215 6.32 -4.38 -4.96
C PRO A 215 6.15 -5.88 -5.12
N ASP A 216 6.06 -6.61 -4.01
CA ASP A 216 5.55 -7.98 -4.04
C ASP A 216 4.01 -7.97 -4.15
N ILE A 217 3.45 -9.04 -4.72
CA ILE A 217 2.01 -9.23 -4.88
C ILE A 217 1.64 -10.52 -4.18
N GLY A 218 1.43 -10.45 -2.86
CA GLY A 218 1.14 -11.62 -2.03
C GLY A 218 2.17 -12.74 -2.23
N ASN A 219 1.68 -13.93 -2.59
CA ASN A 219 2.51 -15.10 -2.88
C ASN A 219 2.76 -15.34 -4.38
N SER A 220 2.49 -14.36 -5.25
CA SER A 220 2.84 -14.42 -6.66
C SER A 220 4.35 -14.47 -6.82
N LYS A 221 4.84 -15.35 -7.70
CA LYS A 221 6.27 -15.46 -7.99
C LYS A 221 6.69 -14.27 -8.85
N LYS A 222 7.58 -13.42 -8.34
CA LYS A 222 8.17 -12.27 -9.04
C LYS A 222 9.54 -12.64 -9.59
N ILE A 223 9.75 -12.45 -10.89
CA ILE A 223 11.06 -12.54 -11.57
C ILE A 223 11.40 -11.15 -12.10
N VAL A 224 12.63 -10.70 -11.88
CA VAL A 224 13.11 -9.39 -12.30
C VAL A 224 14.37 -9.55 -13.12
N ASP A 225 14.43 -8.87 -14.28
CA ASP A 225 15.58 -8.83 -15.16
C ASP A 225 15.99 -7.37 -15.47
N PRO A 226 17.22 -6.93 -15.12
CA PRO A 226 18.24 -7.69 -14.40
C PRO A 226 17.86 -7.98 -12.93
N PRO A 227 18.35 -9.08 -12.32
CA PRO A 227 18.05 -9.42 -10.92
C PRO A 227 18.45 -8.35 -9.89
N SER A 228 19.39 -7.47 -10.25
CA SER A 228 19.80 -6.33 -9.43
C SER A 228 18.73 -5.25 -9.34
N SER A 229 17.69 -5.28 -10.18
CA SER A 229 16.67 -4.23 -10.32
C SER A 229 17.30 -2.86 -10.62
N LYS A 230 18.39 -2.84 -11.40
CA LYS A 230 19.14 -1.63 -11.75
C LYS A 230 19.15 -1.34 -13.24
N GLY A 231 19.26 -0.06 -13.57
CA GLY A 231 19.41 0.44 -14.91
C GLY A 231 18.16 1.17 -15.43
N PRO A 232 18.23 1.71 -16.66
CA PRO A 232 17.16 2.51 -17.23
C PRO A 232 15.95 1.69 -17.66
N THR A 233 16.10 0.37 -17.76
CA THR A 233 15.03 -0.56 -18.13
C THR A 233 15.13 -1.82 -17.28
N VAL A 234 13.98 -2.24 -16.74
CA VAL A 234 13.84 -3.48 -15.97
C VAL A 234 12.56 -4.18 -16.43
N HIS A 235 12.65 -5.48 -16.69
CA HIS A 235 11.50 -6.33 -16.99
C HIS A 235 11.10 -7.11 -15.74
N VAL A 236 9.79 -7.16 -15.47
CA VAL A 236 9.24 -7.89 -14.33
C VAL A 236 8.17 -8.83 -14.82
N GLN A 237 8.22 -10.08 -14.38
CA GLN A 237 7.16 -11.05 -14.63
C GLN A 237 6.61 -11.56 -13.30
N TYR A 238 5.29 -11.51 -13.14
CA TYR A 238 4.58 -12.16 -12.06
C TYR A 238 3.91 -13.43 -12.56
N THR A 239 4.00 -14.51 -11.79
CA THR A 239 3.40 -15.81 -12.09
C THR A 239 2.62 -16.35 -10.91
N GLY A 240 1.41 -16.83 -11.20
CA GLY A 240 0.44 -17.31 -10.21
C GLY A 240 -0.29 -16.15 -9.55
N LEU A 241 -1.62 -16.21 -9.52
CA LEU A 241 -2.42 -15.20 -8.85
C LEU A 241 -2.20 -15.26 -7.32
N PRO A 242 -2.24 -14.13 -6.61
CA PRO A 242 -2.11 -14.12 -5.16
C PRO A 242 -3.31 -14.79 -4.48
N LYS A 243 -3.09 -15.29 -3.26
CA LYS A 243 -4.11 -15.95 -2.44
C LYS A 243 -5.24 -15.03 -2.00
N TYR A 244 -4.92 -13.80 -1.61
CA TYR A 244 -5.91 -12.88 -1.05
C TYR A 244 -6.27 -11.74 -2.01
N ASN A 245 -7.55 -11.39 -2.10
CA ASN A 245 -8.09 -10.30 -2.92
C ASN A 245 -7.38 -8.96 -2.63
N ALA A 246 -7.06 -8.71 -1.35
CA ALA A 246 -6.36 -7.52 -0.88
C ALA A 246 -4.93 -7.35 -1.45
N ASN A 247 -4.36 -8.38 -2.09
CA ASN A 247 -3.06 -8.26 -2.77
C ASN A 247 -3.17 -7.64 -4.16
N PHE A 248 -4.36 -7.60 -4.76
CA PHE A 248 -4.60 -6.86 -6.00
C PHE A 248 -4.72 -5.34 -5.74
N GLY A 249 -5.13 -4.59 -6.74
CA GLY A 249 -5.38 -3.16 -6.65
C GLY A 249 -4.13 -2.32 -6.74
N GLU A 250 -4.12 -1.21 -5.99
CA GLU A 250 -3.07 -0.21 -6.07
C GLU A 250 -1.70 -0.79 -5.67
N LYS A 251 -0.70 -0.57 -6.51
CA LYS A 251 0.71 -0.89 -6.29
C LYS A 251 1.56 0.30 -6.70
N TYR A 252 2.72 0.44 -6.08
CA TYR A 252 3.61 1.56 -6.36
C TYR A 252 4.94 1.05 -6.86
N ILE A 253 5.36 1.56 -8.02
CA ILE A 253 6.70 1.38 -8.57
C ILE A 253 7.49 2.64 -8.27
N GLU A 254 8.69 2.48 -7.73
CA GLU A 254 9.57 3.60 -7.43
C GLU A 254 10.91 3.42 -8.11
N ALA A 255 11.46 4.51 -8.63
CA ALA A 255 12.80 4.58 -9.18
C ALA A 255 13.58 5.63 -8.38
N THR A 256 14.82 5.30 -8.05
CA THR A 256 15.72 6.20 -7.30
C THR A 256 17.08 6.28 -7.98
N VAL A 257 17.74 7.43 -7.87
CA VAL A 257 19.14 7.61 -8.26
C VAL A 257 19.83 8.38 -7.14
N ASP A 258 20.93 7.82 -6.62
CA ASP A 258 21.79 8.46 -5.64
C ASP A 258 23.17 8.74 -6.25
N THR A 259 23.56 10.01 -6.27
CA THR A 259 24.87 10.46 -6.78
C THR A 259 25.95 10.52 -5.70
N GLY A 260 25.59 10.24 -4.45
CA GLY A 260 26.38 10.48 -3.25
C GLY A 260 26.41 11.95 -2.80
N LEU A 261 25.80 12.85 -3.56
CA LEU A 261 25.65 14.28 -3.24
C LEU A 261 24.19 14.70 -3.12
N CYS A 262 23.31 14.03 -3.84
CA CYS A 262 21.88 14.24 -3.87
C CYS A 262 21.20 12.96 -4.37
N ASN A 263 19.96 12.78 -3.96
CA ASN A 263 19.09 11.69 -4.40
C ASN A 263 17.90 12.29 -5.17
N ALA A 264 17.50 11.65 -6.26
CA ALA A 264 16.23 11.91 -6.94
C ALA A 264 15.38 10.64 -6.91
N GLN A 265 14.07 10.81 -6.73
CA GLN A 265 13.10 9.73 -6.73
C GLN A 265 11.87 10.10 -7.58
N ASP A 266 11.32 9.12 -8.29
CA ASP A 266 10.01 9.22 -8.93
C ASP A 266 9.21 7.95 -8.64
N ARG A 267 7.89 8.11 -8.52
CA ARG A 267 6.98 7.03 -8.09
C ARG A 267 5.73 7.04 -8.94
N LYS A 268 5.33 5.87 -9.43
CA LYS A 268 4.11 5.66 -10.21
C LYS A 268 3.22 4.66 -9.52
N LYS A 269 1.93 4.99 -9.44
CA LYS A 269 0.92 4.03 -9.03
C LYS A 269 0.48 3.21 -10.24
N VAL A 270 0.34 1.91 -10.08
CA VAL A 270 -0.28 0.99 -11.04
C VAL A 270 -1.44 0.26 -10.38
N LEU A 271 -2.35 -0.27 -11.18
CA LEU A 271 -3.52 -1.01 -10.72
C LEU A 271 -3.43 -2.45 -11.24
N VAL A 272 -3.42 -3.44 -10.35
CA VAL A 272 -3.29 -4.86 -10.71
C VAL A 272 -4.63 -5.57 -10.51
N PHE A 273 -5.05 -6.34 -11.51
CA PHE A 273 -6.36 -7.01 -11.59
C PHE A 273 -6.23 -8.51 -11.84
N PHE A 274 -7.28 -9.26 -11.55
CA PHE A 274 -7.44 -10.65 -11.95
C PHE A 274 -8.47 -10.82 -13.09
N PRO A 275 -8.32 -11.82 -13.97
CA PRO A 275 -9.33 -12.15 -14.96
C PRO A 275 -10.55 -12.74 -14.24
N ARG A 276 -11.68 -12.04 -14.27
CA ARG A 276 -12.86 -12.34 -13.46
C ARG A 276 -13.35 -13.79 -13.64
N ASP A 277 -13.43 -14.22 -14.90
CA ASP A 277 -14.15 -15.41 -15.31
C ASP A 277 -13.28 -16.67 -15.41
N ALA A 278 -11.96 -16.53 -15.30
CA ALA A 278 -11.03 -17.64 -15.30
C ALA A 278 -11.08 -18.44 -13.98
N LYS A 279 -10.50 -19.65 -13.98
CA LYS A 279 -10.40 -20.55 -12.81
C LYS A 279 -8.94 -20.82 -12.42
N ASN A 280 -8.09 -19.79 -12.48
CA ASN A 280 -6.65 -19.88 -12.22
C ASN A 280 -6.22 -19.28 -10.87
N ASN A 281 -7.16 -19.02 -9.96
CA ASN A 281 -6.88 -18.75 -8.55
C ASN A 281 -6.17 -19.95 -7.88
N PRO A 282 -5.58 -19.79 -6.69
CA PRO A 282 -4.77 -20.84 -6.07
C PRO A 282 -5.48 -22.17 -5.79
N THR A 283 -6.81 -22.19 -5.69
CA THR A 283 -7.55 -23.46 -5.48
C THR A 283 -7.97 -24.11 -6.79
N GLN A 284 -8.15 -23.32 -7.85
CA GLN A 284 -8.61 -23.75 -9.19
C GLN A 284 -9.98 -24.46 -9.19
N LYS A 285 -10.74 -24.39 -8.09
CA LYS A 285 -12.04 -25.07 -7.96
C LYS A 285 -13.20 -24.23 -8.49
N GLU A 286 -13.10 -22.92 -8.32
CA GLU A 286 -14.19 -21.96 -8.54
C GLU A 286 -13.69 -20.83 -9.45
N PRO A 287 -14.57 -20.09 -10.14
CA PRO A 287 -14.19 -18.87 -10.85
C PRO A 287 -13.52 -17.85 -9.94
N ASN A 288 -12.61 -17.05 -10.51
CA ASN A 288 -11.86 -16.06 -9.74
C ASN A 288 -12.76 -15.05 -9.04
N TRP A 289 -13.85 -14.61 -9.68
CA TRP A 289 -14.81 -13.70 -9.04
C TRP A 289 -15.37 -14.28 -7.75
N PHE A 290 -15.81 -15.54 -7.75
CA PHE A 290 -16.37 -16.16 -6.56
C PHE A 290 -15.29 -16.29 -5.50
N TYR A 291 -14.11 -16.79 -5.88
CA TYR A 291 -12.98 -16.99 -4.97
C TYR A 291 -12.53 -15.70 -4.29
N TYR A 292 -12.41 -14.59 -5.03
CA TYR A 292 -11.88 -13.33 -4.51
C TYR A 292 -12.95 -12.45 -3.87
N TRP A 293 -14.14 -12.32 -4.46
CA TRP A 293 -15.21 -11.51 -3.87
C TRP A 293 -15.75 -12.14 -2.58
N SER A 294 -15.70 -13.48 -2.45
CA SER A 294 -15.97 -14.18 -1.18
C SER A 294 -15.05 -13.79 -0.02
N GLN A 295 -13.96 -13.08 -0.27
CA GLN A 295 -13.02 -12.61 0.76
C GLN A 295 -13.28 -11.15 1.19
N THR A 296 -14.28 -10.52 0.59
CA THR A 296 -14.67 -9.13 0.85
C THR A 296 -15.93 -9.07 1.71
N SER A 297 -16.37 -7.87 2.06
CA SER A 297 -17.66 -7.68 2.74
C SER A 297 -18.87 -8.05 1.89
N ALA A 298 -18.71 -8.26 0.58
CA ALA A 298 -19.80 -8.67 -0.31
C ALA A 298 -20.33 -10.08 0.00
N ARG A 299 -19.59 -10.90 0.75
CA ARG A 299 -20.08 -12.21 1.21
C ARG A 299 -20.45 -12.16 2.69
N VAL A 300 -21.64 -12.67 3.01
CA VAL A 300 -22.10 -12.90 4.38
C VAL A 300 -22.37 -14.38 4.62
N GLY A 301 -21.81 -14.97 5.67
CA GLY A 301 -22.03 -16.40 5.95
C GLY A 301 -21.25 -17.35 5.03
N SER A 302 -21.69 -18.60 4.98
CA SER A 302 -20.98 -19.73 4.36
C SER A 302 -21.49 -20.03 2.95
N ALA A 303 -21.09 -19.23 1.97
CA ALA A 303 -21.40 -19.47 0.56
C ALA A 303 -20.59 -20.63 -0.04
N ARG A 304 -21.19 -21.33 -1.01
CA ARG A 304 -20.51 -22.26 -1.92
C ARG A 304 -20.86 -21.96 -3.38
N PHE A 305 -19.91 -22.13 -4.28
CA PHE A 305 -20.16 -21.93 -5.71
C PHE A 305 -20.87 -23.12 -6.35
N GLY A 306 -21.83 -22.80 -7.23
CA GLY A 306 -22.43 -23.74 -8.17
C GLY A 306 -23.51 -24.61 -7.55
N ASP A 307 -23.91 -25.62 -8.32
CA ASP A 307 -25.20 -26.28 -8.16
C ASP A 307 -25.08 -27.80 -8.06
N PRO A 308 -25.01 -28.36 -6.84
CA PRO A 308 -25.09 -29.81 -6.66
C PRO A 308 -26.46 -30.42 -7.01
N ALA A 309 -27.51 -29.64 -7.32
CA ALA A 309 -28.90 -30.12 -7.41
C ALA A 309 -29.62 -29.78 -8.73
N HIS A 310 -28.92 -29.30 -9.75
CA HIS A 310 -29.51 -28.81 -11.01
C HIS A 310 -30.55 -27.67 -10.83
N LYS A 311 -30.48 -26.93 -9.70
CA LYS A 311 -31.31 -25.76 -9.37
C LYS A 311 -30.82 -24.43 -9.98
N CYS A 312 -29.56 -24.32 -10.38
CA CYS A 312 -29.05 -23.15 -11.09
C CYS A 312 -29.29 -23.30 -12.60
N GLY A 313 -30.08 -22.38 -13.17
CA GLY A 313 -30.31 -22.32 -14.62
C GLY A 313 -29.01 -22.13 -15.41
N THR A 314 -28.94 -22.77 -16.58
CA THR A 314 -27.78 -22.67 -17.49
C THR A 314 -28.13 -22.11 -18.87
N SER A 315 -29.38 -21.70 -19.12
CA SER A 315 -29.83 -21.30 -20.45
C SER A 315 -30.94 -20.26 -20.38
N GLN A 316 -30.73 -19.07 -20.99
CA GLN A 316 -31.61 -17.88 -21.17
C GLN A 316 -33.05 -18.13 -21.69
N THR A 317 -33.66 -19.26 -21.34
CA THR A 317 -34.89 -19.81 -21.88
C THR A 317 -35.76 -20.48 -20.80
N THR A 318 -35.34 -20.49 -19.52
CA THR A 318 -36.06 -21.17 -18.43
C THR A 318 -36.26 -20.26 -17.22
N SER A 319 -37.33 -20.48 -16.45
CA SER A 319 -37.63 -19.73 -15.21
C SER A 319 -36.55 -19.82 -14.12
N ALA A 320 -35.52 -20.64 -14.31
CA ALA A 320 -34.35 -20.74 -13.44
C ALA A 320 -33.25 -19.70 -13.75
N ASP A 321 -33.45 -18.84 -14.76
CA ASP A 321 -32.43 -17.89 -15.24
C ASP A 321 -32.28 -16.63 -14.36
N ASP A 322 -33.28 -16.33 -13.53
CA ASP A 322 -33.26 -15.21 -12.59
C ASP A 322 -32.82 -15.62 -11.17
N ILE A 323 -32.52 -16.91 -10.96
CA ILE A 323 -32.07 -17.45 -9.68
C ILE A 323 -30.57 -17.20 -9.52
N LEU A 324 -30.21 -16.30 -8.59
CA LEU A 324 -28.80 -16.00 -8.30
C LEU A 324 -28.14 -17.00 -7.36
N GLY A 325 -28.93 -17.76 -6.61
CA GLY A 325 -28.48 -18.75 -5.66
C GLY A 325 -29.65 -19.55 -5.10
N TYR A 326 -29.38 -20.41 -4.13
CA TYR A 326 -30.44 -21.11 -3.40
C TYR A 326 -29.89 -21.67 -2.09
N TYR A 327 -30.79 -21.97 -1.15
CA TYR A 327 -30.52 -22.79 0.04
C TYR A 327 -31.32 -24.11 -0.01
N ARG A 328 -30.73 -25.22 0.46
CA ARG A 328 -31.40 -26.55 0.50
C ARG A 328 -31.79 -26.89 1.92
N PHE A 329 -32.93 -26.35 2.35
CA PHE A 329 -33.45 -26.60 3.69
C PHE A 329 -33.75 -28.09 3.93
N GLU A 330 -34.22 -28.81 2.90
CA GLU A 330 -34.55 -30.24 2.97
C GLU A 330 -33.32 -31.11 3.26
N GLN A 331 -32.12 -30.62 2.91
CA GLN A 331 -30.85 -31.31 3.14
C GLN A 331 -30.11 -30.83 4.39
N PHE A 332 -30.59 -29.77 5.05
CA PHE A 332 -29.91 -29.13 6.16
C PHE A 332 -28.46 -28.78 5.86
N ASP A 333 -28.21 -28.24 4.68
CA ASP A 333 -26.86 -27.89 4.28
C ASP A 333 -26.29 -26.83 5.23
N SER A 334 -25.02 -26.98 5.62
CA SER A 334 -24.33 -25.98 6.43
C SER A 334 -23.85 -24.76 5.62
N VAL A 335 -24.36 -24.61 4.40
CA VAL A 335 -23.98 -23.63 3.39
C VAL A 335 -25.20 -23.27 2.54
N TYR A 336 -25.16 -22.10 1.92
CA TYR A 336 -26.02 -21.74 0.80
C TYR A 336 -25.20 -21.67 -0.49
N TYR A 337 -25.86 -21.72 -1.64
CA TYR A 337 -25.21 -21.82 -2.95
C TYR A 337 -25.41 -20.53 -3.74
N ILE A 338 -24.37 -20.08 -4.43
CA ILE A 338 -24.46 -19.00 -5.42
C ILE A 338 -24.24 -19.60 -6.80
N CYS A 339 -25.19 -19.33 -7.69
CA CYS A 339 -25.18 -19.80 -9.06
C CYS A 339 -24.07 -19.15 -9.91
N ASN A 340 -23.86 -19.67 -11.11
CA ASN A 340 -22.89 -19.08 -12.02
C ASN A 340 -23.43 -17.78 -12.63
N LEU A 341 -23.06 -16.65 -12.01
CA LEU A 341 -23.48 -15.31 -12.43
C LEU A 341 -23.07 -14.93 -13.86
N GLN A 342 -22.16 -15.69 -14.50
CA GLN A 342 -21.81 -15.49 -15.91
C GLN A 342 -23.01 -15.65 -16.85
N GLY A 343 -24.04 -16.41 -16.45
CA GLY A 343 -25.28 -16.53 -17.22
C GLY A 343 -26.01 -15.20 -17.46
N LEU A 344 -25.81 -14.22 -16.56
CA LEU A 344 -26.42 -12.89 -16.64
C LEU A 344 -25.77 -11.99 -17.73
N GLY A 345 -24.60 -12.36 -18.24
CA GLY A 345 -23.85 -11.59 -19.24
C GLY A 345 -22.65 -10.81 -18.68
N GLU A 346 -22.00 -9.99 -19.52
CA GLU A 346 -20.65 -9.47 -19.25
C GLU A 346 -20.53 -8.65 -17.97
N SER A 347 -21.54 -7.85 -17.58
CA SER A 347 -21.48 -7.01 -16.38
C SER A 347 -22.09 -7.66 -15.13
N PHE A 348 -22.57 -8.90 -15.22
CA PHE A 348 -23.47 -9.52 -14.22
C PHE A 348 -24.63 -8.57 -13.85
N PRO A 349 -25.43 -8.08 -14.82
CA PRO A 349 -26.53 -7.17 -14.53
C PRO A 349 -27.61 -7.87 -13.70
N PHE A 350 -28.10 -7.19 -12.66
CA PHE A 350 -29.22 -7.65 -11.84
C PHE A 350 -30.00 -6.48 -11.26
N LYS A 351 -31.20 -6.72 -10.74
CA LYS A 351 -31.98 -5.73 -10.00
C LYS A 351 -32.12 -6.18 -8.54
N THR A 352 -31.28 -5.63 -7.67
CA THR A 352 -31.31 -5.95 -6.24
C THR A 352 -32.45 -5.24 -5.52
N VAL A 353 -32.94 -5.85 -4.46
CA VAL A 353 -33.94 -5.27 -3.57
C VAL A 353 -33.28 -4.28 -2.60
N GLN A 354 -33.89 -3.10 -2.44
CA GLN A 354 -33.53 -2.08 -1.47
C GLN A 354 -34.79 -1.60 -0.74
N HIS A 355 -34.67 -1.25 0.53
CA HIS A 355 -35.79 -0.77 1.34
C HIS A 355 -35.54 0.68 1.77
N ASP A 356 -36.43 1.61 1.41
CA ASP A 356 -36.25 3.05 1.69
C ASP A 356 -36.85 3.51 3.04
N GLY A 357 -37.35 2.56 3.83
CA GLY A 357 -38.08 2.80 5.07
C GLY A 357 -39.60 2.69 4.93
N ASN A 358 -40.13 2.78 3.71
CA ASN A 358 -41.56 2.67 3.42
C ASN A 358 -41.90 1.52 2.47
N ALA A 359 -41.04 1.24 1.47
CA ALA A 359 -41.30 0.20 0.49
C ALA A 359 -40.00 -0.39 -0.08
N PHE A 360 -40.13 -1.63 -0.57
CA PHE A 360 -39.10 -2.26 -1.39
C PHE A 360 -39.05 -1.65 -2.78
N LYS A 361 -37.83 -1.54 -3.33
CA LYS A 361 -37.54 -1.05 -4.67
C LYS A 361 -36.48 -1.91 -5.31
N LEU A 362 -36.65 -2.16 -6.59
CA LEU A 362 -35.65 -2.83 -7.43
C LEU A 362 -34.66 -1.80 -7.98
N VAL A 363 -33.38 -2.00 -7.67
CA VAL A 363 -32.28 -1.09 -8.04
C VAL A 363 -31.28 -1.86 -8.91
N PRO A 364 -30.89 -1.35 -10.10
CA PRO A 364 -29.94 -2.04 -10.95
C PRO A 364 -28.53 -2.07 -10.34
N VAL A 365 -27.90 -3.24 -10.36
CA VAL A 365 -26.54 -3.49 -9.89
C VAL A 365 -25.76 -4.34 -10.90
N THR A 366 -24.43 -4.37 -10.73
CA THR A 366 -23.50 -5.09 -11.59
C THR A 366 -22.32 -5.63 -10.78
N GLY A 367 -21.60 -6.61 -11.32
CA GLY A 367 -20.33 -7.10 -10.78
C GLY A 367 -20.42 -7.55 -9.32
N ILE A 368 -19.52 -7.05 -8.48
CA ILE A 368 -19.45 -7.41 -7.05
C ILE A 368 -20.75 -7.11 -6.28
N ASP A 369 -21.54 -6.12 -6.70
CA ASP A 369 -22.81 -5.80 -6.06
C ASP A 369 -23.89 -6.85 -6.37
N THR A 370 -23.87 -7.43 -7.57
CA THR A 370 -24.76 -8.55 -7.93
C THR A 370 -24.41 -9.79 -7.12
N PHE A 371 -23.11 -10.05 -6.93
CA PHE A 371 -22.66 -11.11 -6.03
C PHE A 371 -23.09 -10.85 -4.59
N ALA A 372 -23.03 -9.60 -4.12
CA ALA A 372 -23.44 -9.24 -2.78
C ALA A 372 -24.95 -9.44 -2.57
N ALA A 373 -25.78 -8.99 -3.52
CA ALA A 373 -27.21 -9.21 -3.50
C ALA A 373 -27.54 -10.70 -3.34
N ALA A 374 -26.98 -11.55 -4.21
CA ALA A 374 -27.12 -13.00 -4.12
C ALA A 374 -26.67 -13.53 -2.75
N SER A 375 -25.48 -13.13 -2.30
CA SER A 375 -24.95 -13.63 -1.02
C SER A 375 -25.80 -13.25 0.18
N HIS A 376 -26.37 -12.05 0.20
CA HIS A 376 -27.19 -11.58 1.32
C HIS A 376 -28.58 -12.22 1.30
N HIS A 377 -29.19 -12.30 0.12
CA HIS A 377 -30.49 -12.94 -0.09
C HIS A 377 -30.47 -14.41 0.35
N GLU A 378 -29.54 -15.20 -0.19
CA GLU A 378 -29.45 -16.64 0.11
C GLU A 378 -29.03 -16.95 1.54
N ASN A 379 -28.20 -16.08 2.12
CA ASN A 379 -27.88 -16.18 3.54
C ASN A 379 -29.10 -15.88 4.42
N GLY A 380 -30.08 -15.11 3.93
CA GLY A 380 -31.39 -14.93 4.56
C GLY A 380 -32.09 -16.28 4.73
N HIS A 381 -32.35 -16.99 3.64
CA HIS A 381 -32.95 -18.34 3.68
C HIS A 381 -32.19 -19.28 4.62
N TYR A 382 -30.86 -19.32 4.49
CA TYR A 382 -30.00 -20.14 5.36
C TYR A 382 -30.21 -19.79 6.84
N ARG A 383 -30.19 -18.50 7.20
CA ARG A 383 -30.32 -18.06 8.59
C ARG A 383 -31.72 -18.26 9.15
N HIS A 384 -32.75 -17.88 8.39
CA HIS A 384 -34.15 -18.07 8.78
C HIS A 384 -34.40 -19.53 9.13
N PHE A 385 -34.02 -20.45 8.24
CA PHE A 385 -34.18 -21.87 8.51
C PHE A 385 -33.37 -22.36 9.71
N HIS A 386 -32.11 -21.96 9.82
CA HIS A 386 -31.26 -22.36 10.96
C HIS A 386 -31.72 -21.80 12.30
N GLU A 387 -32.30 -20.61 12.32
CA GLU A 387 -32.75 -19.94 13.54
C GLU A 387 -34.17 -20.37 13.94
N TRP A 388 -35.06 -20.56 12.96
CA TRP A 388 -36.49 -20.77 13.19
C TRP A 388 -36.86 -22.25 13.22
N TRP A 389 -36.24 -23.06 12.36
CA TRP A 389 -36.71 -24.40 12.03
C TRP A 389 -35.77 -25.51 12.53
N LEU A 390 -34.45 -25.33 12.41
CA LEU A 390 -33.44 -26.31 12.84
C LEU A 390 -33.59 -26.81 14.29
N PRO A 391 -33.98 -26.00 15.30
CA PRO A 391 -34.20 -26.49 16.66
C PRO A 391 -35.28 -27.58 16.79
N TYR A 392 -36.16 -27.70 15.79
CA TYR A 392 -37.27 -28.66 15.76
C TYR A 392 -36.98 -29.91 14.92
N LYS A 393 -35.80 -29.98 14.30
CA LYS A 393 -35.37 -31.15 13.52
C LYS A 393 -35.41 -32.42 14.35
N VAL A 394 -36.07 -33.45 13.83
CA VAL A 394 -36.04 -34.79 14.44
C VAL A 394 -34.87 -35.63 13.92
N SER A 395 -34.29 -36.46 14.79
CA SER A 395 -33.17 -37.34 14.45
C SER A 395 -33.57 -38.52 13.54
N ASN A 396 -34.83 -38.96 13.63
CA ASN A 396 -35.39 -40.02 12.81
C ASN A 396 -36.41 -39.39 11.83
N CYS A 397 -35.90 -38.87 10.73
CA CYS A 397 -36.71 -38.28 9.67
C CYS A 397 -37.71 -39.34 9.14
N PRO A 398 -39.03 -39.06 9.10
CA PRO A 398 -40.02 -40.02 8.65
C PRO A 398 -39.72 -40.51 7.22
N PRO A 399 -39.62 -41.83 6.95
CA PRO A 399 -39.32 -42.35 5.62
C PRO A 399 -40.46 -42.19 4.61
N SER A 400 -41.61 -41.66 5.04
CA SER A 400 -42.83 -41.42 4.25
C SER A 400 -43.36 -40.04 4.59
N HIS A 401 -44.07 -39.37 3.66
CA HIS A 401 -44.77 -38.07 3.84
C HIS A 401 -45.78 -38.01 5.01
N VAL A 402 -45.87 -39.04 5.83
CA VAL A 402 -46.80 -39.14 6.94
C VAL A 402 -46.29 -38.27 8.09
N GLY A 403 -46.77 -37.03 8.13
CA GLY A 403 -46.51 -36.05 9.19
C GLY A 403 -45.25 -35.18 9.01
N ASP A 404 -44.70 -35.17 7.79
CA ASP A 404 -43.59 -34.34 7.29
C ASP A 404 -43.72 -34.33 5.75
N MET A 405 -44.56 -33.44 5.23
CA MET A 405 -45.03 -33.47 3.84
C MET A 405 -43.98 -32.95 2.86
N ASP A 406 -43.19 -31.95 3.28
CA ASP A 406 -42.12 -31.29 2.52
C ASP A 406 -40.73 -31.92 2.72
N ARG A 407 -40.61 -32.89 3.63
CA ARG A 407 -39.41 -33.71 3.87
C ARG A 407 -38.24 -32.90 4.40
N ASP A 408 -38.54 -31.92 5.22
CA ASP A 408 -37.54 -31.13 5.91
C ASP A 408 -37.17 -31.72 7.28
N CYS A 409 -37.62 -32.93 7.64
CA CYS A 409 -37.38 -33.54 8.95
C CYS A 409 -37.91 -32.74 10.15
N ILE A 410 -38.90 -31.87 9.91
CA ILE A 410 -39.73 -31.21 10.90
C ILE A 410 -41.13 -31.79 10.76
N LYS A 411 -41.84 -31.90 11.88
CA LYS A 411 -43.19 -32.44 11.83
C LYS A 411 -44.16 -31.36 11.37
N ASP A 412 -45.05 -31.67 10.43
CA ASP A 412 -46.10 -30.76 9.97
C ASP A 412 -46.87 -30.15 11.16
N ALA A 413 -47.18 -30.95 12.17
CA ALA A 413 -47.89 -30.50 13.37
C ALA A 413 -47.14 -29.44 14.20
N ILE A 414 -45.81 -29.41 14.12
CA ILE A 414 -44.97 -28.37 14.74
C ILE A 414 -44.96 -27.12 13.86
N GLN A 415 -44.82 -27.27 12.54
CA GLN A 415 -44.87 -26.16 11.58
C GLN A 415 -46.23 -25.45 11.66
N THR A 416 -47.35 -26.16 11.50
CA THR A 416 -48.71 -25.59 11.60
C THR A 416 -49.01 -24.95 12.95
N ALA A 417 -48.37 -25.40 14.04
CA ALA A 417 -48.57 -24.80 15.37
C ALA A 417 -47.75 -23.51 15.58
N LYS A 418 -46.80 -23.21 14.70
CA LYS A 418 -45.85 -22.10 14.81
C LYS A 418 -45.94 -21.10 13.67
N ASP A 419 -46.46 -21.54 12.54
CA ASP A 419 -46.64 -20.87 11.27
C ASP A 419 -48.03 -21.31 10.78
N SER A 420 -49.02 -20.48 11.08
CA SER A 420 -50.43 -20.82 10.95
C SER A 420 -50.93 -20.82 9.50
N ASP A 421 -50.26 -20.09 8.61
CA ASP A 421 -50.57 -19.93 7.20
C ASP A 421 -49.56 -20.60 6.24
N ASN A 422 -48.51 -21.19 6.81
CA ASN A 422 -47.54 -22.07 6.16
C ASN A 422 -46.75 -21.36 5.06
N ASP A 423 -46.15 -20.23 5.42
CA ASP A 423 -45.31 -19.37 4.58
C ASP A 423 -43.82 -19.41 4.94
N GLN A 424 -43.46 -20.28 5.89
CA GLN A 424 -42.12 -20.53 6.40
C GLN A 424 -41.58 -19.45 7.36
N VAL A 425 -42.41 -18.48 7.75
CA VAL A 425 -42.12 -17.50 8.80
C VAL A 425 -42.95 -17.84 10.04
N PRO A 426 -42.34 -18.14 11.20
CA PRO A 426 -43.14 -18.37 12.40
C PRO A 426 -43.95 -17.13 12.80
N ASP A 427 -45.21 -17.28 13.22
CA ASP A 427 -46.15 -16.19 13.60
C ASP A 427 -45.50 -15.18 14.57
N THR A 428 -44.61 -15.67 15.45
CA THR A 428 -43.89 -14.85 16.43
C THR A 428 -42.81 -13.92 15.85
N LYS A 429 -42.47 -14.07 14.57
CA LYS A 429 -41.40 -13.36 13.85
C LYS A 429 -41.94 -12.35 12.86
N GLU A 430 -43.09 -12.61 12.28
CA GLU A 430 -43.73 -11.79 11.26
C GLU A 430 -43.91 -10.32 11.64
N ALA A 431 -44.29 -10.03 12.88
CA ALA A 431 -44.46 -8.66 13.35
C ALA A 431 -43.16 -7.82 13.22
N ALA A 432 -41.98 -8.45 13.24
CA ALA A 432 -40.70 -7.76 13.05
C ALA A 432 -40.47 -7.32 11.59
N PHE A 433 -41.17 -7.93 10.65
CA PHE A 433 -41.11 -7.66 9.22
C PHE A 433 -42.38 -6.99 8.69
N GLY A 434 -43.38 -6.76 9.56
CA GLY A 434 -44.68 -6.20 9.17
C GLY A 434 -45.53 -7.17 8.34
N LEU A 435 -45.38 -8.47 8.59
CA LEU A 435 -46.14 -9.57 7.97
C LEU A 435 -47.39 -9.90 8.81
N ASP A 436 -48.37 -10.59 8.22
CA ASP A 436 -49.67 -10.94 8.80
C ASP A 436 -49.80 -12.46 8.99
N PRO A 437 -49.85 -13.00 10.24
CA PRO A 437 -49.84 -14.43 10.60
C PRO A 437 -50.98 -15.30 10.06
N THR A 438 -51.84 -14.70 9.27
CA THR A 438 -53.03 -15.33 8.73
C THR A 438 -53.02 -15.34 7.21
N LYS A 439 -51.96 -14.82 6.59
CA LYS A 439 -51.79 -14.66 5.16
C LYS A 439 -50.42 -15.11 4.72
N LYS A 440 -50.42 -16.26 4.06
CA LYS A 440 -49.26 -16.78 3.32
C LYS A 440 -48.56 -15.78 2.38
N TYR A 441 -49.32 -14.79 1.90
CA TYR A 441 -48.86 -13.71 1.04
C TYR A 441 -49.37 -12.39 1.63
N THR A 442 -48.65 -11.81 2.60
CA THR A 442 -49.04 -10.51 3.19
C THR A 442 -49.02 -9.41 2.13
N TYR A 443 -48.00 -9.43 1.27
CA TYR A 443 -47.80 -8.48 0.17
C TYR A 443 -47.90 -9.20 -1.18
N PRO A 444 -49.11 -9.51 -1.68
CA PRO A 444 -49.28 -10.26 -2.91
C PRO A 444 -48.59 -9.55 -4.08
N THR A 445 -47.52 -10.16 -4.58
CA THR A 445 -46.78 -9.73 -5.76
C THR A 445 -47.34 -10.42 -7.01
N SER A 446 -46.96 -9.98 -8.21
CA SER A 446 -47.34 -10.69 -9.45
C SER A 446 -46.83 -12.13 -9.52
N GLU A 447 -45.85 -12.47 -8.68
CA GLU A 447 -45.17 -13.77 -8.65
C GLU A 447 -45.57 -14.62 -7.41
N ASN A 448 -46.41 -14.08 -6.51
CA ASN A 448 -46.84 -14.73 -5.27
C ASN A 448 -45.68 -15.33 -4.46
N PHE A 449 -44.63 -14.54 -4.24
CA PHE A 449 -43.61 -14.85 -3.24
C PHE A 449 -44.24 -14.91 -1.85
N ASP A 450 -43.92 -15.97 -1.10
CA ASP A 450 -44.33 -16.11 0.30
C ASP A 450 -43.58 -15.12 1.19
N ASP A 451 -43.99 -15.02 2.44
CA ASP A 451 -43.47 -13.99 3.33
C ASP A 451 -42.02 -14.27 3.77
N GLU A 452 -41.51 -15.50 3.63
CA GLU A 452 -40.10 -15.82 3.88
C GLU A 452 -39.18 -15.20 2.83
N GLU A 453 -39.56 -15.21 1.55
CA GLU A 453 -38.90 -14.45 0.49
C GLU A 453 -38.90 -12.93 0.78
N ILE A 454 -39.99 -12.40 1.36
CA ILE A 454 -40.03 -11.00 1.81
C ILE A 454 -39.05 -10.77 2.96
N ALA A 455 -38.95 -11.72 3.90
CA ALA A 455 -37.98 -11.65 4.97
C ALA A 455 -36.53 -11.66 4.44
N THR A 456 -36.22 -12.45 3.39
CA THR A 456 -34.87 -12.46 2.78
C THR A 456 -34.57 -11.16 2.04
N TRP A 457 -35.58 -10.50 1.45
CA TRP A 457 -35.41 -9.15 0.89
C TRP A 457 -34.98 -8.11 1.93
N TYR A 458 -35.40 -8.24 3.19
CA TYR A 458 -34.87 -7.39 4.26
C TYR A 458 -33.38 -7.66 4.55
N GLU A 459 -32.90 -8.89 4.39
CA GLU A 459 -31.46 -9.23 4.51
C GLU A 459 -30.66 -8.73 3.31
N GLU A 460 -31.19 -8.87 2.09
CA GLU A 460 -30.63 -8.32 0.85
C GLU A 460 -30.53 -6.78 0.91
N ALA A 461 -31.59 -6.11 1.34
CA ALA A 461 -31.65 -4.65 1.43
C ALA A 461 -30.67 -4.04 2.45
N LYS A 462 -30.07 -4.85 3.34
CA LYS A 462 -28.97 -4.38 4.22
C LYS A 462 -27.67 -4.13 3.44
N TRP A 463 -27.53 -4.67 2.23
CA TRP A 463 -26.37 -4.40 1.39
C TRP A 463 -26.36 -2.95 0.95
N GLN A 464 -25.32 -2.22 1.34
CA GLN A 464 -25.06 -0.90 0.82
C GLN A 464 -24.37 -1.01 -0.55
N ILE A 465 -25.14 -0.76 -1.61
CA ILE A 465 -24.66 -0.78 -3.00
C ILE A 465 -23.39 0.06 -3.15
N GLY A 466 -22.37 -0.54 -3.75
CA GLY A 466 -21.08 0.07 -4.01
C GLY A 466 -20.11 0.10 -2.83
N SER A 467 -20.50 -0.41 -1.65
CA SER A 467 -19.62 -0.43 -0.46
C SER A 467 -18.34 -1.25 -0.67
N ALA A 468 -18.39 -2.30 -1.50
CA ALA A 468 -17.23 -3.10 -1.90
C ALA A 468 -16.61 -2.72 -3.26
N ASN A 469 -17.01 -1.61 -3.89
CA ASN A 469 -16.44 -1.18 -5.19
C ASN A 469 -14.91 -1.03 -5.14
N LYS A 470 -14.36 -0.60 -3.99
CA LYS A 470 -12.91 -0.43 -3.78
C LYS A 470 -12.15 -1.77 -3.68
N GLU A 471 -12.86 -2.88 -3.57
CA GLU A 471 -12.31 -4.24 -3.46
C GLU A 471 -12.51 -5.04 -4.74
N ASP A 472 -13.23 -4.50 -5.73
CA ASP A 472 -13.48 -5.15 -7.00
C ASP A 472 -12.31 -4.95 -7.99
N TRP A 473 -11.29 -5.78 -7.81
CA TRP A 473 -10.10 -5.84 -8.68
C TRP A 473 -10.23 -6.86 -9.80
N ALA A 474 -11.46 -7.19 -10.21
CA ALA A 474 -11.73 -8.06 -11.34
C ALA A 474 -11.63 -7.30 -12.68
N LYS A 475 -11.27 -8.02 -13.75
CA LYS A 475 -11.46 -7.60 -15.14
C LYS A 475 -12.40 -8.57 -15.87
N PRO A 476 -13.56 -8.11 -16.37
CA PRO A 476 -14.16 -6.79 -16.10
C PRO A 476 -14.63 -6.68 -14.63
N GLY A 477 -14.81 -5.45 -14.13
CA GLY A 477 -15.19 -5.18 -12.74
C GLY A 477 -15.36 -3.68 -12.47
N LYS A 478 -15.79 -3.27 -11.28
CA LYS A 478 -16.09 -1.84 -10.98
C LYS A 478 -14.86 -0.92 -11.09
N GLN A 479 -13.65 -1.45 -10.83
CA GLN A 479 -12.40 -0.72 -11.03
C GLN A 479 -11.82 -0.90 -12.46
N TRP A 480 -12.46 -1.74 -13.28
CA TRP A 480 -12.19 -1.96 -14.71
C TRP A 480 -13.51 -1.88 -15.51
N PRO A 481 -14.07 -0.67 -15.69
CA PRO A 481 -15.27 -0.48 -16.49
C PRO A 481 -15.05 -0.80 -17.96
#